data_AF-A0A2A5B4D5-F1
#
_entry.id   AF-A0A2A5B4D5-F1
#
_cell.length_a   1.000
_cell.length_b   1.000
_cell.length_c   1.000
_cell.angle_alpha   90.00
_cell.angle_beta   90.00
_cell.angle_gamma   90.00
#
_symmetry.space_group_name_H-M   'P 1'
#
loop_
_entity.id
_entity.type
_entity.pdbx_description
1 polymer ?
#
loop_
_entity_poly.entity_id
_entity_poly.type
_entity_poly.pdbx_seq_one_letter_code
_entity_poly.pdbx_strand_id
1 'polypeptide(L)'
;MKELIAKFDDFEERFAKDTSDPELIKFFDEFVGYVEKIDLDSEKHLQIKQRMHKLQQLFASRKEELTEESNNLMVKQKQFNRYITNFGYKNFSYKDGLTNKKSGAKWN
;
A
#
# COMPACT_ATOMS: atom_id res chain seq x y z
N MET A 1 22.69 12.04 -23.21
CA MET A 1 23.02 11.82 -21.79
C MET A 1 22.36 12.85 -20.86
N LYS A 2 22.57 14.17 -21.03
CA LYS A 2 21.91 15.19 -20.19
C LYS A 2 20.38 15.06 -20.16
N GLU A 3 19.77 14.79 -21.31
CA GLU A 3 18.32 14.59 -21.43
C GLU A 3 17.82 13.33 -20.68
N LEU A 4 18.57 12.22 -20.76
CA LEU A 4 18.25 10.99 -20.02
C LEU A 4 18.33 11.20 -18.51
N ILE A 5 19.34 11.95 -18.04
CA ILE A 5 19.50 12.28 -16.62
C ILE A 5 18.34 13.16 -16.15
N ALA A 6 17.97 14.19 -16.91
CA ALA A 6 16.84 15.04 -16.57
C ALA A 6 15.53 14.26 -16.46
N LYS A 7 15.32 13.25 -17.32
CA LYS A 7 14.16 12.36 -17.23
C LYS A 7 14.17 11.48 -15.97
N PHE A 8 15.33 11.00 -15.55
CA PHE A 8 15.46 10.29 -14.27
C PHE A 8 15.14 11.19 -13.08
N ASP A 9 15.70 12.40 -13.06
CA ASP A 9 15.50 13.34 -11.97
C ASP A 9 14.02 13.78 -11.89
N ASP A 10 13.36 14.03 -13.03
CA ASP A 10 11.91 14.29 -13.11
C ASP A 10 11.08 13.10 -12.59
N PHE A 11 11.43 11.87 -12.99
CA PHE A 11 10.77 10.67 -12.47
C PHE A 11 10.92 10.57 -10.95
N GLU A 12 12.13 10.75 -10.42
CA GLU A 12 12.39 10.65 -8.97
C GLU A 12 11.58 11.70 -8.19
N GLU A 13 11.51 12.94 -8.69
CA GLU A 13 10.74 14.01 -8.08
C GLU A 13 9.23 13.70 -8.08
N ARG A 14 8.71 13.25 -9.22
CA ARG A 14 7.29 12.88 -9.35
C ARG A 14 6.94 11.67 -8.51
N PHE A 15 7.79 10.65 -8.48
CA PHE A 15 7.61 9.46 -7.65
C PHE A 15 7.60 9.81 -6.16
N ALA A 16 8.49 10.69 -5.71
CA ALA A 16 8.51 11.15 -4.32
C ALA A 16 7.25 11.94 -3.92
N LYS A 17 6.65 12.66 -4.88
CA LYS A 17 5.45 13.47 -4.66
C LYS A 17 4.16 12.66 -4.70
N ASP A 18 4.01 11.81 -5.70
CA ASP A 18 2.83 10.97 -5.90
C ASP A 18 3.20 9.63 -6.55
N THR A 19 3.36 8.61 -5.71
CA THR A 19 3.69 7.24 -6.15
C THR A 19 2.56 6.57 -6.95
N SER A 20 1.35 7.14 -6.94
CA SER A 20 0.18 6.60 -7.64
C SER A 20 -0.07 7.25 -9.01
N ASP A 21 0.79 8.17 -9.43
CA ASP A 21 0.71 8.84 -10.72
C ASP A 21 0.82 7.79 -11.87
N PRO A 22 -0.24 7.60 -12.68
CA PRO A 22 -0.26 6.59 -13.74
C PRO A 22 0.73 6.90 -14.88
N GLU A 23 1.17 8.15 -15.01
CA GLU A 23 2.13 8.55 -16.03
C GLU A 23 3.56 8.09 -15.69
N LEU A 24 3.84 7.73 -14.43
CA LEU A 24 5.15 7.19 -14.02
C LEU A 24 5.48 5.87 -14.71
N ILE A 25 4.47 5.07 -15.11
CA ILE A 25 4.69 3.84 -15.88
C ILE A 25 5.27 4.14 -17.26
N LYS A 26 4.81 5.22 -17.91
CA LYS A 26 5.24 5.59 -19.27
C LYS A 26 6.73 5.95 -19.34
N PHE A 27 7.32 6.37 -18.22
CA PHE A 27 8.77 6.59 -18.14
C PHE A 27 9.57 5.37 -18.59
N PHE A 28 9.16 4.16 -18.21
CA PHE A 28 9.88 2.93 -18.56
C PHE A 28 9.77 2.58 -20.05
N ASP A 29 8.61 2.88 -20.66
CA ASP A 29 8.40 2.69 -22.09
C ASP A 29 9.28 3.64 -22.91
N GLU A 30 9.36 4.92 -22.50
CA GLU A 30 10.22 5.90 -23.15
C GLU A 30 11.72 5.65 -22.90
N PHE A 31 12.06 5.13 -21.71
CA PHE A 31 13.44 4.91 -21.27
C PHE A 31 14.23 4.01 -22.23
N VAL A 32 13.64 2.89 -22.67
CA VAL A 32 14.27 1.97 -23.64
C VAL A 32 14.63 2.72 -24.91
N GLY A 33 13.70 3.52 -25.43
CA GLY A 33 13.90 4.32 -26.64
C GLY A 33 14.95 5.42 -26.52
N TYR A 34 15.19 5.96 -25.30
CA TYR A 34 16.29 6.90 -25.08
C TYR A 34 17.65 6.20 -24.99
N VAL A 35 17.72 5.05 -24.35
CA VAL A 35 18.97 4.28 -24.19
C VAL A 35 19.46 3.78 -25.55
N GLU A 36 18.58 3.31 -26.42
CA GLU A 36 18.93 2.84 -27.77
C GLU A 36 19.50 3.95 -28.68
N LYS A 37 19.16 5.21 -28.43
CA LYS A 37 19.61 6.36 -29.24
C LYS A 37 20.91 6.99 -28.76
N ILE A 38 21.48 6.52 -27.64
CA ILE A 38 22.68 7.10 -27.04
C ILE A 38 23.86 6.18 -27.32
N ASP A 39 24.97 6.77 -27.76
CA ASP A 39 26.25 6.07 -27.77
C ASP A 39 26.80 5.96 -26.33
N LEU A 40 26.78 4.73 -25.82
CA LEU A 40 27.04 4.40 -24.43
C LEU A 40 28.48 3.89 -24.26
N ASP A 41 29.33 4.77 -23.74
CA ASP A 41 30.62 4.37 -23.19
C ASP A 41 30.47 3.74 -21.79
N SER A 42 31.56 3.15 -21.29
CA SER A 42 31.60 2.48 -19.99
C SER A 42 31.16 3.37 -18.82
N GLU A 43 31.46 4.67 -18.87
CA GLU A 43 31.11 5.61 -17.80
C GLU A 43 29.61 5.90 -17.78
N LYS A 44 29.01 6.16 -18.96
CA LYS A 44 27.56 6.34 -19.10
C LYS A 44 26.79 5.09 -18.69
N HIS A 45 27.29 3.91 -19.03
CA HIS A 45 26.70 2.64 -18.58
C HIS A 45 26.71 2.50 -17.06
N LEU A 46 27.80 2.91 -16.40
CA LEU A 46 27.88 2.90 -14.94
C LEU A 46 26.85 3.86 -14.32
N GLN A 47 26.71 5.07 -14.86
CA GLN A 47 25.73 6.05 -14.38
C GLN A 47 24.30 5.54 -14.50
N ILE A 48 23.94 4.94 -15.64
CA ILE A 48 22.61 4.34 -15.83
C ILE A 48 22.37 3.22 -14.81
N LYS A 49 23.34 2.31 -14.62
CA LYS A 49 23.22 1.23 -13.62
C LYS A 49 23.01 1.76 -12.21
N GLN A 50 23.77 2.78 -11.80
CA GLN A 50 23.62 3.39 -10.47
C GLN A 50 22.22 4.00 -10.27
N ARG A 51 21.69 4.68 -11.29
CA ARG A 51 20.34 5.26 -11.23
C ARG A 51 19.25 4.20 -11.21
N MET A 52 19.38 3.15 -12.01
CA MET A 52 18.45 2.00 -11.95
C MET A 52 18.46 1.33 -10.58
N HIS A 53 19.62 1.17 -9.96
CA HIS A 53 19.72 0.65 -8.60
C HIS A 53 19.03 1.57 -7.58
N LYS A 54 19.20 2.89 -7.71
CA LYS A 54 18.50 3.87 -6.86
C LYS A 54 16.97 3.77 -7.02
N LEU A 55 16.47 3.62 -8.24
CA LEU A 55 15.03 3.38 -8.48
C LEU A 55 14.54 2.11 -7.80
N GLN A 56 15.29 1.00 -7.89
CA GLN A 56 14.94 -0.25 -7.20
C GLN A 56 14.83 -0.06 -5.69
N GLN A 57 15.74 0.72 -5.09
CA GLN A 57 15.69 1.04 -3.66
C GLN A 57 14.47 1.90 -3.29
N LEU A 58 14.12 2.89 -4.11
CA LEU A 58 12.92 3.71 -3.92
C LEU A 58 11.64 2.86 -3.95
N PHE A 59 11.53 1.95 -4.92
CA PHE A 59 10.39 1.02 -4.99
C PHE A 59 10.33 0.08 -3.79
N ALA A 60 11.48 -0.45 -3.35
CA ALA A 60 11.54 -1.34 -2.18
C ALA A 60 11.07 -0.62 -0.91
N SER A 61 11.58 0.61 -0.66
CA SER A 61 11.16 1.45 0.48
C SER A 61 9.65 1.70 0.46
N ARG A 62 9.10 2.09 -0.69
CA ARG A 62 7.66 2.38 -0.78
C ARG A 62 6.80 1.14 -0.55
N LYS A 63 7.25 -0.03 -1.00
CA LYS A 63 6.56 -1.30 -0.76
C LYS A 63 6.51 -1.63 0.74
N GLU A 64 7.58 -1.38 1.48
CA GLU A 64 7.62 -1.56 2.92
C GLU A 64 6.64 -0.61 3.62
N GLU A 65 6.66 0.68 3.27
CA GLU A 65 5.72 1.68 3.80
C GLU A 65 4.24 1.29 3.56
N LEU A 66 3.88 0.90 2.34
CA LEU A 66 2.53 0.46 2.01
C LEU A 66 2.12 -0.80 2.80
N THR A 67 3.07 -1.69 3.07
CA THR A 67 2.84 -2.89 3.89
C THR A 67 2.54 -2.50 5.34
N GLU A 68 3.30 -1.56 5.90
CA GLU A 68 3.06 -1.04 7.25
C GLU A 68 1.73 -0.28 7.36
N GLU A 69 1.40 0.58 6.39
CA GLU A 69 0.12 1.28 6.32
C GLU A 69 -1.06 0.30 6.25
N SER A 70 -0.96 -0.72 5.41
CA SER A 70 -1.97 -1.79 5.29
C SER A 70 -2.17 -2.55 6.59
N ASN A 71 -1.07 -2.94 7.25
CA ASN A 71 -1.12 -3.61 8.56
C ASN A 71 -1.81 -2.73 9.61
N ASN A 72 -1.47 -1.44 9.65
CA ASN A 72 -2.09 -0.47 10.56
C ASN A 72 -3.59 -0.32 10.30
N LEU A 73 -4.00 -0.25 9.02
CA LEU A 73 -5.41 -0.18 8.64
C LEU A 73 -6.17 -1.43 9.10
N MET A 74 -5.60 -2.62 8.89
CA MET A 74 -6.20 -3.88 9.33
C MET A 74 -6.38 -3.93 10.86
N VAL A 75 -5.40 -3.43 11.62
CA VAL A 75 -5.52 -3.34 13.09
C VAL A 75 -6.67 -2.42 13.49
N LYS A 76 -6.77 -1.22 12.87
CA LYS A 76 -7.88 -0.29 13.12
C LYS A 76 -9.23 -0.91 12.76
N GLN A 77 -9.34 -1.63 11.65
CA GLN A 77 -10.57 -2.33 11.26
C GLN A 77 -10.97 -3.40 12.29
N LYS A 78 -10.02 -4.17 12.80
CA LYS A 78 -10.29 -5.16 13.87
C LYS A 78 -10.79 -4.47 15.15
N GLN A 79 -10.21 -3.33 15.52
CA GLN A 79 -10.66 -2.54 16.67
C GLN A 79 -12.08 -2.01 16.46
N PHE A 80 -12.38 -1.47 15.27
CA PHE A 80 -13.71 -1.00 14.90
C PHE A 80 -14.75 -2.12 14.97
N ASN A 81 -14.47 -3.28 14.36
CA ASN A 81 -15.37 -4.43 14.40
C ASN A 81 -15.62 -4.88 15.84
N ARG A 82 -14.58 -4.92 16.69
CA ARG A 82 -14.72 -5.24 18.12
C ARG A 82 -15.59 -4.21 18.86
N TYR A 83 -15.46 -2.93 18.54
CA TYR A 83 -16.30 -1.88 19.10
C TYR A 83 -17.77 -2.08 18.72
N ILE A 84 -18.08 -2.28 17.43
CA ILE A 84 -19.44 -2.54 16.95
C ILE A 84 -20.05 -3.77 17.63
N THR A 85 -19.31 -4.89 17.69
CA THR A 85 -19.77 -6.10 18.38
C THR A 85 -20.04 -5.82 19.86
N ASN A 86 -19.12 -5.17 20.58
CA ASN A 86 -19.30 -4.89 22.01
C ASN A 86 -20.42 -3.87 22.29
N PHE A 87 -20.65 -2.91 21.39
CA PHE A 87 -21.75 -1.95 21.50
C PHE A 87 -23.11 -2.64 21.27
N GLY A 88 -23.18 -3.55 20.29
CA GLY A 88 -24.33 -4.43 20.09
C GLY A 88 -24.62 -5.33 21.30
N TYR A 89 -23.59 -5.81 21.99
CA TYR A 89 -23.73 -6.59 23.22
C TYR A 89 -24.14 -5.77 24.45
N LYS A 90 -23.70 -4.51 24.59
CA LYS A 90 -24.11 -3.65 25.72
C LYS A 90 -25.54 -3.12 25.59
N ASN A 91 -26.08 -3.01 24.38
CA ASN A 91 -27.47 -2.59 24.15
C ASN A 91 -28.47 -3.77 24.10
N PHE A 92 -28.01 -5.02 24.21
CA PHE A 92 -28.86 -6.20 24.43
C PHE A 92 -28.62 -6.75 25.84
N SER A 93 -29.04 -6.00 26.87
CA SER A 93 -29.43 -6.61 28.14
C SER A 93 -30.73 -7.37 27.91
N TYR A 94 -30.59 -8.68 27.64
CA TYR A 94 -31.64 -9.69 27.53
C TYR A 94 -32.39 -9.89 28.87
N LYS A 95 -32.98 -8.83 29.43
CA LYS A 95 -33.91 -8.93 30.56
C LYS A 95 -35.39 -8.76 30.18
N ASP A 96 -35.69 -8.43 28.93
CA ASP A 96 -37.08 -8.23 28.47
C ASP A 96 -37.54 -9.21 27.37
N GLY A 97 -36.80 -10.30 27.12
CA GLY A 97 -37.15 -11.20 26.03
C GLY A 97 -36.82 -12.66 26.30
N LEU A 98 -37.82 -13.40 26.81
CA LEU A 98 -37.99 -14.86 26.59
C LEU A 98 -37.02 -15.80 27.32
N THR A 99 -37.43 -16.31 28.48
CA THR A 99 -37.62 -17.77 28.70
C THR A 99 -38.34 -18.05 30.03
N ASN A 100 -39.64 -17.80 30.05
CA ASN A 100 -40.54 -18.59 30.90
C ASN A 100 -40.84 -19.91 30.15
N LYS A 101 -39.93 -20.88 30.19
CA LYS A 101 -40.18 -22.28 29.77
C LYS A 101 -39.21 -23.24 30.46
N LYS A 102 -39.22 -23.29 31.80
CA LYS A 102 -38.81 -24.48 32.57
C LYS A 102 -39.56 -24.54 33.91
N SER A 103 -40.89 -24.56 33.86
CA SER A 103 -41.69 -25.00 35.01
C SER A 103 -41.90 -26.50 34.86
N GLY A 104 -40.93 -27.28 35.35
CA GLY A 104 -41.18 -28.67 35.68
C GLY A 104 -42.05 -28.72 36.92
N ALA A 105 -43.32 -29.12 36.77
CA ALA A 105 -44.17 -29.54 37.87
C ALA A 105 -45.03 -30.71 37.37
N LYS A 106 -44.63 -31.92 37.78
CA LYS A 106 -45.44 -33.13 37.70
C LYS A 106 -46.60 -32.99 38.68
N TRP A 107 -47.81 -33.30 38.24
CA TRP A 107 -48.96 -33.52 39.12
C TRP A 107 -49.17 -35.04 39.23
N ASN A 108 -48.98 -35.56 40.44
CA ASN A 108 -49.72 -36.74 40.92
C ASN A 108 -50.92 -36.22 41.69
#